data_AF-A0AAV3AG98-F1
#
_entry.id   AF-A0AAV3AG98-F1
#
_cell.length_a   1.000
_cell.length_b   1.000
_cell.length_c   1.000
_cell.angle_alpha   90.00
_cell.angle_beta   90.00
_cell.angle_gamma   90.00
#
_symmetry.space_group_name_H-M   'P 1'
#
loop_
_entity.id
_entity.type
_entity.pdbx_description
1 polymer ?
#
loop_
_entity_poly.entity_id
_entity_poly.type
_entity_poly.pdbx_seq_one_letter_code
_entity_poly.pdbx_strand_id
1 'polypeptide(L)'
;MLGFCRGRRKFLAASLTLLFVPAITWIYLFTGNFGDGKAVSLSPLDTQPHSPRYSSSSQRENLEVRVREVEEENRVLRKQLSLLQKSSTSHHLNNRSKTYSMEEGTGDSESLRAGIVAGNSSECGQQPVVEKCETIHVAIVCAGYKASRDVVTLVKSVLFHRRNPLHFHLIADTIAKQILATLFQTWMVPAVRVDFYDADELKSEVSWIPNKHYSGIYGLMKLVLTKTLPSSLERVIVLDTDITFATDIAELWAVFHKFKGQQVLGLVENQSDWYLGNLWKNHRPWPALGRGYNTGVILLLLDKLRKMKWEQMWRLTAERELMSMLSTSLADQDIFNAVIKQNPFLVHQLPCFWNVQLSDHTRSEQCYRDVSDLKVIHWNSPKKLRVKNKHVEFFRNLYLTFLEYDGNLLRRELFGCPSETDVNNENLQKQLSELDEDDLCYEFRRERFTVHRTHLYFLHYEYEPAPDNTDVTLVAQLSMDRLQMLEAICKHWEGPISLALYLSDAEAQQFLRYAQGSEVLLNRRNVGYHIVYKEGQFYPVNLLRNVAMKHVSTPYMFLSDIDFLPMYGLYESLR
;
A
#
# COMPACT_ATOMS: atom_id res chain seq x y z
N MET A 1 -63.96 44.05 -24.92
CA MET A 1 -63.52 44.19 -23.51
C MET A 1 -63.92 42.95 -22.74
N LEU A 2 -62.95 42.29 -22.09
CA LEU A 2 -63.04 41.34 -20.94
C LEU A 2 -61.77 40.48 -20.83
N GLY A 3 -60.69 40.84 -21.55
CA GLY A 3 -59.32 40.36 -21.33
C GLY A 3 -58.61 40.96 -20.11
N PHE A 4 -59.32 41.67 -19.22
CA PHE A 4 -58.72 42.34 -18.05
C PHE A 4 -58.82 41.55 -16.72
N CYS A 5 -59.52 40.40 -16.69
CA CYS A 5 -59.75 39.65 -15.45
C CYS A 5 -58.84 38.42 -15.24
N ARG A 6 -57.94 38.08 -16.17
CA ARG A 6 -57.03 36.93 -16.03
C ARG A 6 -55.63 37.27 -15.49
N GLY A 7 -55.19 38.53 -15.60
CA GLY A 7 -53.90 39.00 -15.08
C GLY A 7 -53.87 39.21 -13.57
N ARG A 8 -54.98 39.69 -12.98
CA ARG A 8 -55.06 39.99 -11.53
C ARG A 8 -55.04 38.74 -10.63
N ARG A 9 -55.54 37.59 -11.08
CA ARG A 9 -55.51 36.34 -10.28
C ARG A 9 -54.13 35.71 -10.20
N LYS A 10 -53.28 35.87 -11.22
CA LYS A 10 -51.89 35.37 -11.20
C LYS A 10 -50.96 36.24 -10.37
N PHE A 11 -51.18 37.55 -10.33
CA PHE A 11 -50.44 38.47 -9.47
C PHE A 11 -50.81 38.31 -7.98
N LEU A 12 -52.08 38.13 -7.64
CA LEU A 12 -52.50 37.86 -6.26
C LEU A 12 -51.96 36.52 -5.73
N ALA A 13 -51.93 35.47 -6.55
CA ALA A 13 -51.35 34.18 -6.15
C ALA A 13 -49.82 34.23 -5.97
N ALA A 14 -49.11 35.01 -6.78
CA ALA A 14 -47.66 35.22 -6.66
C ALA A 14 -47.29 36.13 -5.46
N SER A 15 -48.09 37.15 -5.15
CA SER A 15 -47.87 38.00 -3.97
C SER A 15 -48.20 37.30 -2.65
N LEU A 16 -49.16 36.37 -2.63
CA LEU A 16 -49.45 35.54 -1.45
C LEU A 16 -48.36 34.48 -1.19
N THR A 17 -47.69 33.97 -2.22
CA THR A 17 -46.57 33.02 -2.03
C THR A 17 -45.29 33.69 -1.56
N LEU A 18 -45.03 34.95 -1.95
CA LEU A 18 -43.89 35.74 -1.49
C LEU A 18 -44.00 36.24 -0.04
N LEU A 19 -45.23 36.34 0.52
CA LEU A 19 -45.46 36.75 1.91
C LEU A 19 -45.50 35.57 2.90
N PHE A 20 -45.92 34.37 2.49
CA PHE A 20 -46.09 33.23 3.39
C PHE A 20 -44.83 32.35 3.54
N VAL A 21 -43.94 32.32 2.56
CA VAL A 21 -42.70 31.53 2.65
C VAL A 21 -41.72 32.09 3.69
N PRO A 22 -41.47 33.42 3.79
CA PRO A 22 -40.58 33.98 4.81
C PRO A 22 -41.16 33.85 6.23
N ALA A 23 -42.48 33.98 6.39
CA ALA A 23 -43.16 33.91 7.69
C ALA A 23 -43.13 32.50 8.29
N ILE A 24 -43.23 31.45 7.47
CA ILE A 24 -43.14 30.06 7.95
C ILE A 24 -41.69 29.71 8.32
N THR A 25 -40.68 30.20 7.58
CA THR A 25 -39.27 30.08 7.99
C THR A 25 -38.93 30.88 9.26
N TRP A 26 -39.57 32.03 9.48
CA TRP A 26 -39.38 32.82 10.71
C TRP A 26 -40.00 32.16 11.95
N ILE A 27 -41.19 31.54 11.81
CA ILE A 27 -41.81 30.77 12.90
C ILE A 27 -40.99 29.51 13.22
N TYR A 28 -40.40 28.85 12.21
CA TYR A 28 -39.53 27.69 12.40
C TYR A 28 -38.18 28.05 13.04
N LEU A 29 -37.68 29.27 12.81
CA LEU A 29 -36.41 29.75 13.38
C LEU A 29 -36.55 30.37 14.78
N PHE A 30 -37.71 30.90 15.15
CA PHE A 30 -37.95 31.48 16.49
C PHE A 30 -38.62 30.54 17.50
N THR A 31 -39.16 29.39 17.08
CA THR A 31 -39.64 28.34 18.00
C THR A 31 -38.53 27.42 18.49
N GLY A 32 -37.31 27.55 17.95
CA GLY A 32 -36.17 26.70 18.26
C GLY A 32 -35.16 27.24 19.29
N ASN A 33 -35.34 28.45 19.84
CA ASN A 33 -34.37 28.97 20.79
C ASN A 33 -34.94 30.05 21.74
N PHE A 34 -35.64 29.63 22.79
CA PHE A 34 -35.63 30.29 24.11
C PHE A 34 -36.01 29.22 25.14
N GLY A 35 -35.09 28.95 26.06
CA GLY A 35 -35.13 27.78 26.93
C GLY A 35 -36.03 27.89 28.15
N ASP A 36 -36.30 26.73 28.74
CA ASP A 36 -36.27 26.60 30.19
C ASP A 36 -35.91 25.17 30.60
N GLY A 37 -35.04 25.05 31.60
CA GLY A 37 -34.42 23.80 32.00
C GLY A 37 -35.38 22.80 32.64
N LYS A 38 -35.22 21.52 32.28
CA LYS A 38 -35.37 20.35 33.15
C LYS A 38 -34.81 19.12 32.42
N ALA A 39 -33.82 18.48 33.05
CA ALA A 39 -33.23 17.24 32.55
C ALA A 39 -34.29 16.13 32.53
N VAL A 40 -34.56 15.59 31.34
CA VAL A 40 -35.40 14.40 31.20
C VAL A 40 -34.53 13.18 31.48
N SER A 41 -34.77 12.64 32.68
CA SER A 41 -34.34 11.34 33.18
C SER A 41 -34.63 10.23 32.17
N LEU A 42 -33.58 9.60 31.64
CA LEU A 42 -33.68 8.26 31.07
C LEU A 42 -33.70 7.27 32.22
N SER A 43 -34.90 6.79 32.57
CA SER A 43 -35.04 5.69 33.53
C SER A 43 -34.49 4.39 32.92
N PRO A 44 -33.93 3.50 33.75
CA PRO A 44 -33.08 2.40 33.31
C PRO A 44 -33.90 1.22 32.79
N LEU A 45 -33.36 0.50 31.81
CA LEU A 45 -33.84 -0.84 31.50
C LEU A 45 -33.67 -1.74 32.74
N ASP A 46 -34.74 -2.47 33.05
CA ASP A 46 -34.86 -3.42 34.14
C ASP A 46 -33.67 -4.38 34.24
N THR A 47 -33.09 -4.37 35.43
CA THR A 47 -32.20 -5.40 35.95
C THR A 47 -32.99 -6.68 36.23
N GLN A 48 -32.64 -7.79 35.58
CA GLN A 48 -32.73 -9.11 36.23
C GLN A 48 -31.41 -9.44 36.94
N PRO A 49 -31.47 -10.11 38.10
CA PRO A 49 -30.34 -10.26 39.01
C PRO A 49 -29.52 -11.52 38.67
N HIS A 50 -28.31 -11.56 39.24
CA HIS A 50 -27.34 -12.68 39.27
C HIS A 50 -26.21 -12.60 38.23
N SER A 51 -25.18 -11.82 38.57
CA SER A 51 -23.77 -12.21 38.40
C SER A 51 -22.91 -11.39 39.37
N PRO A 52 -22.08 -12.01 40.25
CA PRO A 52 -21.38 -11.31 41.31
C PRO A 52 -20.19 -10.49 40.78
N ARG A 53 -19.93 -9.33 41.42
CA ARG A 53 -18.72 -8.52 41.22
C ARG A 53 -17.48 -9.37 41.47
N TYR A 54 -16.74 -9.66 40.40
CA TYR A 54 -15.44 -10.31 40.47
C TYR A 54 -14.34 -9.25 40.49
N SER A 55 -13.51 -9.26 41.54
CA SER A 55 -12.34 -8.41 41.70
C SER A 55 -11.29 -8.70 40.63
N SER A 56 -10.47 -7.71 40.26
CA SER A 56 -9.41 -7.83 39.24
C SER A 56 -8.39 -8.96 39.50
N SER A 57 -8.27 -9.43 40.74
CA SER A 57 -7.50 -10.64 41.10
C SER A 57 -8.11 -11.92 40.54
N SER A 58 -9.44 -12.03 40.49
CA SER A 58 -10.13 -13.25 40.05
C SER A 58 -10.16 -13.41 38.53
N GLN A 59 -10.01 -12.32 37.77
CA GLN A 59 -9.82 -12.40 36.32
C GLN A 59 -8.46 -12.99 35.98
N ARG A 60 -7.44 -12.69 36.79
CA ARG A 60 -6.09 -13.24 36.63
C ARG A 60 -6.04 -14.72 36.99
N GLU A 61 -6.68 -15.12 38.09
CA GLU A 61 -6.83 -16.54 38.46
C GLU A 61 -7.64 -17.33 37.43
N ASN A 62 -8.76 -16.77 36.91
CA ASN A 62 -9.52 -17.43 35.84
C ASN A 62 -8.73 -17.54 34.54
N LEU A 63 -7.88 -16.55 34.22
CA LEU A 63 -6.99 -16.64 33.07
C LEU A 63 -5.94 -17.75 33.27
N GLU A 64 -5.35 -17.84 34.46
CA GLU A 64 -4.34 -18.85 34.80
C GLU A 64 -4.92 -20.28 34.85
N VAL A 65 -6.16 -20.44 35.31
CA VAL A 65 -6.87 -21.73 35.24
C VAL A 65 -7.13 -22.11 33.79
N ARG A 66 -7.57 -21.16 32.96
CA ARG A 66 -7.89 -21.39 31.55
C ARG A 66 -6.65 -21.62 30.69
N VAL A 67 -5.52 -21.00 31.04
CA VAL A 67 -4.21 -21.31 30.43
C VAL A 67 -3.77 -22.73 30.81
N ARG A 68 -3.94 -23.14 32.07
CA ARG A 68 -3.64 -24.52 32.50
C ARG A 68 -4.52 -25.56 31.81
N GLU A 69 -5.81 -25.28 31.63
CA GLU A 69 -6.72 -26.15 30.88
C GLU A 69 -6.28 -26.30 29.41
N VAL A 70 -5.92 -25.19 28.75
CA VAL A 70 -5.42 -25.20 27.37
C VAL A 70 -4.06 -25.89 27.24
N GLU A 71 -3.20 -25.79 28.24
CA GLU A 71 -1.92 -26.51 28.29
C GLU A 71 -2.11 -28.02 28.44
N GLU A 72 -3.06 -28.45 29.28
CA GLU A 72 -3.39 -29.87 29.47
C GLU A 72 -4.07 -30.45 28.21
N GLU A 73 -4.97 -29.70 27.57
CA GLU A 73 -5.55 -30.07 26.26
C GLU A 73 -4.47 -30.21 25.19
N ASN A 74 -3.54 -29.26 25.10
CA ASN A 74 -2.40 -29.35 24.18
C ASN A 74 -1.51 -30.57 24.48
N ARG A 75 -1.35 -30.93 25.76
CA ARG A 75 -0.58 -32.12 26.16
C ARG A 75 -1.28 -33.41 25.78
N VAL A 76 -2.60 -33.47 25.90
CA VAL A 76 -3.42 -34.61 25.45
C VAL A 76 -3.40 -34.72 23.92
N LEU A 77 -3.52 -33.61 23.19
CA LEU A 77 -3.41 -33.58 21.73
C LEU A 77 -2.04 -34.06 21.25
N ARG A 78 -0.95 -33.64 21.91
CA ARG A 78 0.41 -34.14 21.61
C ARG A 78 0.53 -35.64 21.88
N LYS A 79 -0.09 -36.16 22.94
CA LYS A 79 -0.13 -37.61 23.21
C LYS A 79 -0.95 -38.36 22.16
N GLN A 80 -2.10 -37.84 21.74
CA GLN A 80 -2.92 -38.42 20.66
C GLN A 80 -2.17 -38.41 19.32
N LEU A 81 -1.49 -37.33 18.98
CA LEU A 81 -0.61 -37.25 17.80
C LEU A 81 0.52 -38.28 17.87
N SER A 82 1.14 -38.48 19.04
CA SER A 82 2.17 -39.50 19.23
C SER A 82 1.63 -40.94 19.10
N LEU A 83 0.37 -41.17 19.48
CA LEU A 83 -0.29 -42.47 19.35
C LEU A 83 -0.73 -42.73 17.91
N LEU A 84 -1.18 -41.71 17.18
CA LEU A 84 -1.46 -41.78 15.74
C LEU A 84 -0.19 -42.03 14.92
N GLN A 85 0.94 -41.45 15.31
CA GLN A 85 2.24 -41.75 14.70
C GLN A 85 2.72 -43.19 14.97
N LYS A 86 2.35 -43.77 16.13
CA LYS A 86 2.63 -45.18 16.47
C LYS A 86 1.66 -46.18 15.83
N SER A 87 0.42 -45.81 15.52
CA SER A 87 -0.49 -46.69 14.76
C SER A 87 -0.28 -46.62 13.25
N SER A 88 0.31 -45.52 12.75
CA SER A 88 0.68 -45.38 11.32
C SER A 88 1.94 -46.16 10.93
N THR A 89 2.63 -46.82 11.88
CA THR A 89 3.88 -47.56 11.64
C THR A 89 3.69 -49.06 11.43
N SER A 90 2.46 -49.59 11.38
CA SER A 90 2.21 -51.03 11.17
C SER A 90 1.64 -51.43 9.79
N HIS A 91 1.47 -50.48 8.86
CA HIS A 91 1.04 -50.77 7.49
C HIS A 91 1.87 -50.01 6.45
N HIS A 92 3.12 -50.45 6.26
CA HIS A 92 3.75 -50.74 4.96
C HIS A 92 5.29 -50.72 5.08
N LEU A 93 5.85 -51.89 5.40
CA LEU A 93 7.18 -52.27 4.90
C LEU A 93 7.03 -52.77 3.46
N ASN A 94 7.49 -51.97 2.50
CA ASN A 94 8.31 -52.38 1.33
C ASN A 94 8.24 -51.31 0.23
N ASN A 95 9.15 -50.34 0.22
CA ASN A 95 10.32 -50.36 -0.66
C ASN A 95 11.18 -49.11 -0.48
N ARG A 96 12.50 -49.32 -0.59
CA ARG A 96 13.61 -48.38 -0.36
C ARG A 96 13.42 -46.97 -0.96
N SER A 97 13.69 -45.95 -0.12
CA SER A 97 14.72 -44.93 -0.38
C SER A 97 14.94 -44.08 0.87
N LYS A 98 16.20 -43.70 1.07
CA LYS A 98 16.77 -42.91 2.17
C LYS A 98 16.13 -41.53 2.31
N THR A 99 16.03 -41.04 3.56
CA THR A 99 16.35 -39.65 3.85
C THR A 99 17.08 -39.51 5.19
N TYR A 100 18.07 -38.63 5.11
CA TYR A 100 19.02 -38.17 6.10
C TYR A 100 18.35 -37.54 7.32
N SER A 101 18.99 -37.75 8.47
CA SER A 101 18.91 -36.90 9.66
C SER A 101 19.85 -35.70 9.48
N MET A 102 19.46 -34.56 10.05
CA MET A 102 20.35 -33.40 10.24
C MET A 102 21.50 -33.79 11.17
N GLU A 103 22.73 -33.46 10.81
CA GLU A 103 23.50 -32.35 11.41
C GLU A 103 24.92 -32.27 10.83
N GLU A 104 25.35 -31.02 10.62
CA GLU A 104 26.72 -30.47 10.59
C GLU A 104 27.75 -30.88 9.51
N GLY A 105 28.31 -29.83 8.87
CA GLY A 105 29.76 -29.72 8.68
C GLY A 105 30.35 -30.04 7.29
N THR A 106 30.64 -28.97 6.54
CA THR A 106 31.79 -28.80 5.61
C THR A 106 31.90 -29.64 4.33
N GLY A 107 32.26 -28.98 3.22
CA GLY A 107 33.04 -29.59 2.14
C GLY A 107 32.41 -29.56 0.75
N ASP A 108 33.08 -28.86 -0.15
CA ASP A 108 32.92 -28.83 -1.60
C ASP A 108 32.61 -30.19 -2.24
N SER A 109 31.71 -30.24 -3.23
CA SER A 109 31.84 -31.09 -4.43
C SER A 109 30.64 -30.98 -5.39
N GLU A 110 30.57 -29.91 -6.17
CA GLU A 110 29.85 -29.92 -7.47
C GLU A 110 30.85 -30.14 -8.61
N SER A 111 31.31 -31.38 -8.75
CA SER A 111 31.99 -31.81 -9.97
C SER A 111 31.92 -33.33 -10.11
N LEU A 112 30.74 -33.90 -10.35
CA LEU A 112 30.59 -35.23 -10.97
C LEU A 112 29.11 -35.61 -11.09
N ARG A 113 28.51 -35.33 -12.26
CA ARG A 113 27.65 -36.26 -13.03
C ARG A 113 27.06 -35.57 -14.25
N ALA A 114 27.94 -35.26 -15.20
CA ALA A 114 27.55 -35.32 -16.60
C ALA A 114 27.59 -36.80 -17.01
N GLY A 115 26.45 -37.35 -17.43
CA GLY A 115 26.39 -38.64 -18.08
C GLY A 115 25.20 -39.52 -17.69
N ILE A 116 24.37 -39.80 -18.70
CA ILE A 116 23.39 -40.89 -18.80
C ILE A 116 22.02 -40.57 -18.18
N VAL A 117 21.05 -40.15 -19.00
CA VAL A 117 19.93 -40.98 -19.48
C VAL A 117 19.33 -40.32 -20.73
N ALA A 118 19.47 -40.99 -21.88
CA ALA A 118 18.58 -40.82 -23.02
C ALA A 118 17.36 -41.73 -22.81
N GLY A 119 16.14 -41.22 -23.04
CA GLY A 119 14.95 -42.05 -23.17
C GLY A 119 13.67 -41.49 -22.53
N ASN A 120 12.81 -40.94 -23.38
CA ASN A 120 11.36 -40.75 -23.21
C ASN A 120 10.86 -40.12 -21.90
N SER A 121 10.85 -38.79 -21.85
CA SER A 121 9.93 -38.04 -21.01
C SER A 121 8.80 -37.48 -21.88
N SER A 122 7.58 -37.91 -21.58
CA SER A 122 6.33 -37.23 -21.94
C SER A 122 6.48 -35.71 -21.87
N GLU A 123 6.01 -35.00 -22.90
CA GLU A 123 5.89 -33.54 -22.93
C GLU A 123 4.91 -33.05 -21.84
N CYS A 124 5.36 -33.03 -20.59
CA CYS A 124 4.81 -32.14 -19.60
C CYS A 124 5.40 -30.77 -19.95
N GLY A 125 4.62 -29.95 -20.68
CA GLY A 125 5.08 -28.69 -21.26
C GLY A 125 5.91 -27.90 -20.25
N GLN A 126 7.22 -27.79 -20.53
CA GLN A 126 8.13 -27.00 -19.71
C GLN A 126 7.61 -25.56 -19.74
N GLN A 127 7.07 -25.08 -18.63
CA GLN A 127 6.75 -23.67 -18.51
C GLN A 127 8.06 -22.89 -18.71
N PRO A 128 8.05 -21.79 -19.48
CA PRO A 128 9.26 -20.98 -19.67
C PRO A 128 9.79 -20.57 -18.30
N VAL A 129 10.97 -21.05 -17.95
CA VAL A 129 11.62 -20.82 -16.66
C VAL A 129 12.35 -19.49 -16.73
N VAL A 130 12.06 -18.58 -15.80
CA VAL A 130 12.86 -17.36 -15.59
C VAL A 130 14.19 -17.78 -14.99
N GLU A 131 15.32 -17.34 -15.56
CA GLU A 131 16.62 -17.70 -15.03
C GLU A 131 16.78 -17.14 -13.61
N LYS A 132 17.41 -17.91 -12.70
CA LYS A 132 17.48 -17.60 -11.27
C LYS A 132 17.96 -16.18 -10.96
N CYS A 133 18.95 -15.69 -11.71
CA CYS A 133 19.54 -14.37 -11.51
C CYS A 133 19.14 -13.37 -12.59
N GLU A 134 18.10 -13.67 -13.37
CA GLU A 134 17.48 -12.67 -14.22
C GLU A 134 16.77 -11.61 -13.36
N THR A 135 17.10 -10.33 -13.61
CA THR A 135 16.46 -9.20 -12.92
C THR A 135 15.07 -8.94 -13.49
N ILE A 136 14.07 -8.95 -12.62
CA ILE A 136 12.70 -8.61 -12.97
C ILE A 136 12.49 -7.11 -12.79
N HIS A 137 12.08 -6.45 -13.86
CA HIS A 137 11.86 -5.00 -13.87
C HIS A 137 10.39 -4.66 -13.61
N VAL A 138 10.14 -3.79 -12.63
CA VAL A 138 8.81 -3.39 -12.18
C VAL A 138 8.70 -1.87 -12.18
N ALA A 139 7.78 -1.30 -12.95
CA ALA A 139 7.51 0.14 -12.98
C ALA A 139 6.25 0.49 -12.17
N ILE A 140 6.33 1.54 -11.37
CA ILE A 140 5.23 2.01 -10.52
C ILE A 140 5.18 3.54 -10.59
N VAL A 141 3.98 4.09 -10.80
CA VAL A 141 3.73 5.52 -10.63
C VAL A 141 3.28 5.74 -9.18
N CYS A 142 4.06 6.49 -8.41
CA CYS A 142 3.82 6.69 -6.99
C CYS A 142 4.10 8.14 -6.60
N ALA A 143 3.06 8.93 -6.35
CA ALA A 143 3.18 10.35 -6.04
C ALA A 143 2.40 10.74 -4.78
N GLY A 144 3.00 11.63 -3.98
CA GLY A 144 2.45 12.12 -2.73
C GLY A 144 2.53 11.14 -1.55
N TYR A 145 2.16 11.64 -0.38
CA TYR A 145 2.27 10.95 0.91
C TYR A 145 1.48 9.64 0.97
N LYS A 146 0.21 9.66 0.52
CA LYS A 146 -0.67 8.50 0.59
C LYS A 146 -0.16 7.35 -0.28
N ALA A 147 0.22 7.63 -1.53
CA ALA A 147 0.72 6.59 -2.43
C ALA A 147 2.04 6.00 -1.91
N SER A 148 2.93 6.85 -1.38
CA SER A 148 4.21 6.41 -0.80
C SER A 148 4.04 5.47 0.39
N ARG A 149 2.96 5.63 1.17
CA ARG A 149 2.59 4.69 2.23
C ARG A 149 1.94 3.42 1.68
N ASP A 150 0.98 3.58 0.77
CA ASP A 150 0.19 2.46 0.25
C ASP A 150 1.06 1.45 -0.54
N VAL A 151 2.04 1.95 -1.33
CA VAL A 151 2.95 1.13 -2.15
C VAL A 151 3.81 0.17 -1.33
N VAL A 152 4.07 0.46 -0.04
CA VAL A 152 4.85 -0.42 0.84
C VAL A 152 4.19 -1.80 0.97
N THR A 153 2.85 -1.85 0.99
CA THR A 153 2.12 -3.13 1.09
C THR A 153 2.30 -3.96 -0.18
N LEU A 154 2.23 -3.32 -1.36
CA LEU A 154 2.54 -3.96 -2.63
C LEU A 154 3.96 -4.53 -2.60
N VAL A 155 4.94 -3.70 -2.27
CA VAL A 155 6.36 -4.09 -2.26
C VAL A 155 6.57 -5.27 -1.32
N LYS A 156 6.05 -5.23 -0.08
CA LYS A 156 6.13 -6.37 0.85
C LYS A 156 5.57 -7.66 0.25
N SER A 157 4.38 -7.61 -0.37
CA SER A 157 3.76 -8.80 -0.97
C SER A 157 4.60 -9.39 -2.11
N VAL A 158 5.19 -8.54 -2.96
CA VAL A 158 6.12 -8.99 -4.02
C VAL A 158 7.39 -9.58 -3.39
N LEU A 159 8.00 -8.87 -2.45
CA LEU A 159 9.25 -9.27 -1.80
C LEU A 159 9.11 -10.57 -1.00
N PHE A 160 7.93 -10.85 -0.44
CA PHE A 160 7.64 -12.07 0.30
C PHE A 160 7.67 -13.32 -0.57
N HIS A 161 7.18 -13.20 -1.81
CA HIS A 161 7.10 -14.33 -2.75
C HIS A 161 8.29 -14.40 -3.72
N ARG A 162 9.17 -13.39 -3.78
CA ARG A 162 10.22 -13.27 -4.80
C ARG A 162 11.25 -14.39 -4.75
N ARG A 163 11.73 -14.80 -5.92
CA ARG A 163 12.88 -15.71 -6.09
C ARG A 163 13.97 -15.18 -7.01
N ASN A 164 13.81 -13.95 -7.49
CA ASN A 164 14.66 -13.29 -8.46
C ASN A 164 15.04 -11.89 -7.98
N PRO A 165 16.19 -11.34 -8.42
CA PRO A 165 16.52 -9.93 -8.24
C PRO A 165 15.41 -9.03 -8.81
N LEU A 166 15.15 -7.91 -8.14
CA LEU A 166 14.13 -6.95 -8.55
C LEU A 166 14.74 -5.58 -8.82
N HIS A 167 14.28 -4.94 -9.88
CA HIS A 167 14.57 -3.54 -10.14
C HIS A 167 13.26 -2.76 -10.23
N PHE A 168 13.01 -1.93 -9.22
CA PHE A 168 11.87 -1.01 -9.19
C PHE A 168 12.22 0.30 -9.90
N HIS A 169 11.39 0.67 -10.88
CA HIS A 169 11.42 1.95 -11.57
C HIS A 169 10.26 2.82 -11.07
N LEU A 170 10.56 3.82 -10.25
CA LEU A 170 9.55 4.62 -9.57
C LEU A 170 9.42 5.99 -10.22
N ILE A 171 8.26 6.25 -10.83
CA ILE A 171 7.89 7.57 -11.32
C ILE A 171 7.26 8.29 -10.14
N ALA A 172 7.98 9.26 -9.57
CA ALA A 172 7.66 9.86 -8.29
C ALA A 172 7.79 11.38 -8.32
N ASP A 173 6.90 12.06 -7.60
CA ASP A 173 7.09 13.48 -7.31
C ASP A 173 8.19 13.67 -6.25
N THR A 174 8.61 14.92 -6.06
CA THR A 174 9.72 15.28 -5.16
C THR A 174 9.58 14.65 -3.77
N ILE A 175 8.37 14.71 -3.19
CA ILE A 175 8.12 14.18 -1.85
C ILE A 175 8.10 12.65 -1.81
N ALA A 176 7.47 11.97 -2.77
CA ALA A 176 7.47 10.52 -2.82
C ALA A 176 8.89 9.98 -3.05
N LYS A 177 9.70 10.65 -3.88
CA LYS A 177 11.12 10.32 -4.06
C LYS A 177 11.88 10.42 -2.75
N GLN A 178 11.71 11.50 -1.97
CA GLN A 178 12.38 11.65 -0.68
C GLN A 178 11.99 10.54 0.32
N ILE A 179 10.69 10.25 0.43
CA ILE A 179 10.16 9.21 1.32
C ILE A 179 10.69 7.84 0.92
N LEU A 180 10.51 7.46 -0.34
CA LEU A 180 10.81 6.12 -0.82
C LEU A 180 12.32 5.89 -0.95
N ALA A 181 13.12 6.89 -1.32
CA ALA A 181 14.58 6.77 -1.32
C ALA A 181 15.10 6.49 0.09
N THR A 182 14.61 7.24 1.08
CA THR A 182 14.97 6.99 2.50
C THR A 182 14.50 5.62 2.95
N LEU A 183 13.27 5.24 2.60
CA LEU A 183 12.71 3.94 2.95
C LEU A 183 13.55 2.80 2.38
N PHE A 184 13.76 2.75 1.07
CA PHE A 184 14.50 1.66 0.43
C PHE A 184 15.98 1.63 0.85
N GLN A 185 16.61 2.79 1.00
CA GLN A 185 17.99 2.88 1.48
C GLN A 185 18.13 2.32 2.89
N THR A 186 17.22 2.66 3.81
CA THR A 186 17.25 2.18 5.20
C THR A 186 16.63 0.79 5.36
N TRP A 187 15.84 0.33 4.39
CA TRP A 187 15.30 -1.02 4.37
C TRP A 187 16.37 -2.03 3.99
N MET A 188 17.32 -1.69 3.11
CA MET A 188 18.48 -2.53 2.77
C MET A 188 18.09 -3.96 2.34
N VAL A 189 17.10 -4.07 1.46
CA VAL A 189 16.63 -5.37 0.97
C VAL A 189 17.65 -5.92 -0.05
N PRO A 190 18.19 -7.15 0.14
CA PRO A 190 19.17 -7.73 -0.79
C PRO A 190 18.60 -7.97 -2.19
N ALA A 191 19.45 -7.79 -3.21
CA ALA A 191 19.11 -7.97 -4.62
C ALA A 191 17.90 -7.13 -5.09
N VAL A 192 17.71 -5.95 -4.47
CA VAL A 192 16.70 -4.97 -4.87
C VAL A 192 17.39 -3.66 -5.26
N ARG A 193 17.15 -3.23 -6.50
CA ARG A 193 17.55 -1.93 -7.00
C ARG A 193 16.33 -1.03 -7.18
N VAL A 194 16.50 0.27 -6.94
CA VAL A 194 15.45 1.27 -7.12
C VAL A 194 16.01 2.48 -7.84
N ASP A 195 15.45 2.79 -9.01
CA ASP A 195 15.75 4.00 -9.77
C ASP A 195 14.50 4.90 -9.80
N PHE A 196 14.70 6.21 -9.64
CA PHE A 196 13.63 7.22 -9.57
C PHE A 196 13.60 8.10 -10.83
N TYR A 197 12.40 8.38 -11.32
CA TYR A 197 12.13 9.26 -12.45
C TYR A 197 11.21 10.39 -11.98
N ASP A 198 11.60 11.63 -12.25
CA ASP A 198 10.88 12.80 -11.75
C ASP A 198 9.54 12.97 -12.46
N ALA A 199 8.45 12.81 -11.70
CA ALA A 199 7.11 12.99 -12.23
C ALA A 199 6.83 14.46 -12.61
N ASP A 200 7.47 15.43 -11.96
CA ASP A 200 7.29 16.86 -12.22
C ASP A 200 7.82 17.23 -13.62
N GLU A 201 8.93 16.63 -14.05
CA GLU A 201 9.49 16.78 -15.40
C GLU A 201 8.57 16.20 -16.49
N LEU A 202 7.77 15.17 -16.16
CA LEU A 202 6.88 14.48 -17.09
C LEU A 202 5.48 15.09 -17.18
N LYS A 203 5.12 16.01 -16.27
CA LYS A 203 3.77 16.60 -16.21
C LYS A 203 3.32 17.20 -17.53
N SER A 204 4.21 17.93 -18.21
CA SER A 204 3.92 18.61 -19.48
C SER A 204 3.53 17.67 -20.62
N GLU A 205 3.95 16.40 -20.54
CA GLU A 205 3.68 15.40 -21.58
C GLU A 205 2.21 14.98 -21.63
N VAL A 206 1.51 15.08 -20.50
CA VAL A 206 0.14 14.56 -20.32
C VAL A 206 -0.85 15.60 -19.77
N SER A 207 -0.38 16.75 -19.27
CA SER A 207 -1.25 17.78 -18.64
C SER A 207 -2.30 18.38 -19.57
N TRP A 208 -2.11 18.26 -20.89
CA TRP A 208 -3.07 18.71 -21.89
C TRP A 208 -4.31 17.81 -21.99
N ILE A 209 -4.32 16.63 -21.37
CA ILE A 209 -5.43 15.67 -21.38
C ILE A 209 -6.36 15.97 -20.20
N PRO A 210 -7.61 16.42 -20.44
CA PRO A 210 -8.57 16.60 -19.37
C PRO A 210 -8.90 15.26 -18.71
N ASN A 211 -8.87 15.20 -17.38
CA ASN A 211 -9.02 13.96 -16.62
C ASN A 211 -9.88 14.18 -15.36
N LYS A 212 -10.80 13.25 -15.11
CA LYS A 212 -11.68 13.23 -13.94
C LYS A 212 -11.31 12.16 -12.91
N HIS A 213 -10.29 11.36 -13.20
CA HIS A 213 -9.85 10.28 -12.31
C HIS A 213 -9.28 10.82 -11.00
N TYR A 214 -9.54 10.12 -9.90
CA TYR A 214 -9.15 10.55 -8.55
C TYR A 214 -7.62 10.66 -8.35
N SER A 215 -6.82 9.90 -9.11
CA SER A 215 -5.36 10.00 -9.11
C SER A 215 -4.82 11.22 -9.87
N GLY A 216 -5.70 12.05 -10.44
CA GLY A 216 -5.33 13.26 -11.16
C GLY A 216 -4.35 13.00 -12.30
N ILE A 217 -3.39 13.91 -12.49
CA ILE A 217 -2.39 13.84 -13.57
C ILE A 217 -1.52 12.58 -13.48
N TYR A 218 -1.25 12.07 -12.27
CA TYR A 218 -0.42 10.88 -12.08
C TYR A 218 -1.07 9.62 -12.66
N GLY A 219 -2.41 9.57 -12.74
CA GLY A 219 -3.12 8.49 -13.42
C GLY A 219 -2.81 8.40 -14.93
N LEU A 220 -2.25 9.44 -15.54
CA LEU A 220 -1.88 9.45 -16.97
C LEU A 220 -0.42 9.07 -17.22
N MET A 221 0.43 9.02 -16.18
CA MET A 221 1.89 8.88 -16.34
C MET A 221 2.34 7.52 -16.90
N LYS A 222 1.47 6.50 -16.87
CA LYS A 222 1.75 5.21 -17.51
C LYS A 222 1.89 5.32 -19.04
N LEU A 223 1.29 6.35 -19.65
CA LEU A 223 1.36 6.59 -21.10
C LEU A 223 2.77 6.95 -21.59
N VAL A 224 3.60 7.55 -20.73
CA VAL A 224 4.92 8.06 -21.10
C VAL A 224 6.07 7.11 -20.75
N LEU A 225 5.79 5.93 -20.20
CA LEU A 225 6.83 4.97 -19.75
C LEU A 225 7.82 4.57 -20.84
N THR A 226 7.40 4.50 -22.11
CA THR A 226 8.30 4.17 -23.23
C THR A 226 9.37 5.23 -23.46
N LYS A 227 9.08 6.49 -23.10
CA LYS A 227 9.98 7.65 -23.15
C LYS A 227 10.78 7.79 -21.86
N THR A 228 10.15 7.56 -20.70
CA THR A 228 10.75 7.76 -19.38
C THR A 228 11.78 6.68 -19.01
N LEU A 229 11.47 5.41 -19.27
CA LEU A 229 12.32 4.29 -18.85
C LEU A 229 13.55 4.13 -19.77
N PRO A 230 14.68 3.58 -19.27
CA PRO A 230 15.94 3.50 -20.00
C PRO A 230 15.78 2.86 -21.37
N SER A 231 16.47 3.39 -22.39
CA SER A 231 16.39 2.90 -23.77
C SER A 231 16.86 1.46 -23.92
N SER A 232 17.76 0.99 -23.06
CA SER A 232 18.23 -0.39 -22.97
C SER A 232 17.23 -1.36 -22.34
N LEU A 233 16.21 -0.86 -21.63
CA LEU A 233 15.20 -1.72 -21.00
C LEU A 233 14.20 -2.22 -22.05
N GLU A 234 14.14 -3.53 -22.24
CA GLU A 234 13.32 -4.16 -23.28
C GLU A 234 11.90 -4.48 -22.82
N ARG A 235 11.70 -4.90 -21.57
CA ARG A 235 10.40 -5.32 -21.04
C ARG A 235 10.24 -4.94 -19.57
N VAL A 236 9.01 -4.66 -19.14
CA VAL A 236 8.70 -4.22 -17.77
C VAL A 236 7.29 -4.62 -17.35
N ILE A 237 7.10 -4.96 -16.07
CA ILE A 237 5.77 -5.12 -15.44
C ILE A 237 5.39 -3.78 -14.84
N VAL A 238 4.24 -3.22 -15.23
CA VAL A 238 3.69 -2.00 -14.62
C VAL A 238 2.61 -2.38 -13.62
N LEU A 239 2.70 -1.84 -12.41
CA LEU A 239 1.76 -2.13 -11.32
C LEU A 239 1.18 -0.83 -10.73
N ASP A 240 -0.11 -0.86 -10.42
CA ASP A 240 -0.72 0.14 -9.53
C ASP A 240 -0.29 -0.06 -8.07
N THR A 241 -0.29 1.00 -7.27
CA THR A 241 0.17 0.98 -5.87
C THR A 241 -0.74 0.16 -4.94
N ASP A 242 -1.96 -0.16 -5.37
CA ASP A 242 -3.00 -0.86 -4.61
C ASP A 242 -3.20 -2.31 -5.10
N ILE A 243 -2.08 -2.93 -5.49
CA ILE A 243 -1.97 -4.33 -5.88
C ILE A 243 -1.43 -5.16 -4.69
N THR A 244 -1.85 -6.42 -4.58
CA THR A 244 -1.31 -7.40 -3.64
C THR A 244 -0.99 -8.70 -4.37
N PHE A 245 0.26 -9.16 -4.28
CA PHE A 245 0.68 -10.44 -4.83
C PHE A 245 0.41 -11.58 -3.84
N ALA A 246 0.02 -12.73 -4.37
CA ALA A 246 -0.16 -14.00 -3.65
C ALA A 246 0.74 -15.12 -4.22
N THR A 247 1.57 -14.80 -5.21
CA THR A 247 2.54 -15.71 -5.81
C THR A 247 3.80 -14.96 -6.27
N ASP A 248 4.80 -15.70 -6.73
CA ASP A 248 6.05 -15.16 -7.26
C ASP A 248 5.80 -14.36 -8.56
N ILE A 249 6.30 -13.12 -8.58
CA ILE A 249 6.22 -12.23 -9.74
C ILE A 249 6.97 -12.79 -10.96
N ALA A 250 7.93 -13.69 -10.77
CA ALA A 250 8.63 -14.39 -11.85
C ALA A 250 7.68 -15.17 -12.76
N GLU A 251 6.61 -15.74 -12.21
CA GLU A 251 5.59 -16.43 -13.01
C GLU A 251 4.85 -15.48 -13.97
N LEU A 252 4.62 -14.22 -13.55
CA LEU A 252 4.04 -13.19 -14.40
C LEU A 252 5.04 -12.72 -15.45
N TRP A 253 6.30 -12.53 -15.05
CA TRP A 253 7.41 -12.18 -15.95
C TRP A 253 7.59 -13.21 -17.07
N ALA A 254 7.49 -14.50 -16.76
CA ALA A 254 7.57 -15.59 -17.72
C ALA A 254 6.53 -15.49 -18.86
N VAL A 255 5.40 -14.81 -18.63
CA VAL A 255 4.32 -14.64 -19.63
C VAL A 255 4.79 -13.84 -20.85
N PHE A 256 5.83 -13.01 -20.75
CA PHE A 256 6.42 -12.35 -21.93
C PHE A 256 6.81 -13.34 -23.04
N HIS A 257 7.27 -14.55 -22.69
CA HIS A 257 7.62 -15.60 -23.66
C HIS A 257 6.41 -16.15 -24.43
N LYS A 258 5.19 -15.89 -23.95
CA LYS A 258 3.94 -16.31 -24.59
C LYS A 258 3.42 -15.29 -25.62
N PHE A 259 4.04 -14.11 -25.71
CA PHE A 259 3.65 -13.10 -26.69
C PHE A 259 4.04 -13.57 -28.09
N LYS A 260 3.12 -13.45 -29.04
CA LYS A 260 3.31 -13.89 -30.42
C LYS A 260 3.05 -12.75 -31.39
N GLY A 261 3.72 -12.78 -32.54
CA GLY A 261 3.53 -11.79 -33.61
C GLY A 261 3.77 -10.36 -33.15
N GLN A 262 2.75 -9.50 -33.32
CA GLN A 262 2.77 -8.07 -32.99
C GLN A 262 2.28 -7.76 -31.57
N GLN A 263 2.09 -8.77 -30.72
CA GLN A 263 1.72 -8.55 -29.32
C GLN A 263 2.84 -7.83 -28.56
N VAL A 264 2.47 -6.75 -27.88
CA VAL A 264 3.37 -5.86 -27.12
C VAL A 264 2.80 -5.44 -25.76
N LEU A 265 1.51 -5.66 -25.53
CA LEU A 265 0.80 -5.40 -24.27
C LEU A 265 0.25 -6.71 -23.70
N GLY A 266 0.50 -6.98 -22.43
CA GLY A 266 -0.21 -8.03 -21.67
C GLY A 266 -1.13 -7.40 -20.65
N LEU A 267 -2.42 -7.65 -20.76
CA LEU A 267 -3.46 -7.02 -19.94
C LEU A 267 -4.57 -8.00 -19.57
N VAL A 268 -5.21 -7.79 -18.43
CA VAL A 268 -6.41 -8.53 -18.02
C VAL A 268 -7.66 -7.75 -18.44
N GLU A 269 -8.64 -8.46 -19.01
CA GLU A 269 -9.95 -7.88 -19.33
C GLU A 269 -10.57 -7.23 -18.08
N ASN A 270 -11.17 -6.06 -18.22
CA ASN A 270 -11.86 -5.37 -17.16
C ASN A 270 -13.07 -6.22 -16.69
N GLN A 271 -13.20 -6.41 -15.38
CA GLN A 271 -14.17 -7.34 -14.78
C GLN A 271 -15.53 -6.68 -14.50
N SER A 272 -15.80 -5.51 -15.09
CA SER A 272 -17.08 -4.80 -15.02
C SER A 272 -17.59 -4.43 -16.42
N ASP A 273 -18.87 -4.08 -16.51
CA ASP A 273 -19.48 -3.65 -17.78
C ASP A 273 -19.25 -2.15 -18.08
N TRP A 274 -18.22 -1.54 -17.48
CA TRP A 274 -17.92 -0.11 -17.62
C TRP A 274 -17.84 0.34 -19.08
N TYR A 275 -17.10 -0.39 -19.90
CA TYR A 275 -16.92 -0.05 -21.31
C TYR A 275 -18.06 -0.51 -22.23
N LEU A 276 -19.01 -1.31 -21.71
CA LEU A 276 -20.21 -1.70 -22.46
C LEU A 276 -21.29 -0.61 -22.45
N GLY A 277 -21.20 0.38 -21.55
CA GLY A 277 -22.17 1.48 -21.44
C GLY A 277 -23.43 1.12 -20.65
N ASN A 278 -23.51 -0.09 -20.09
CA ASN A 278 -24.74 -0.64 -19.51
C ASN A 278 -24.91 -0.37 -18.01
N LEU A 279 -23.92 0.24 -17.34
CA LEU A 279 -23.94 0.45 -15.89
C LEU A 279 -24.97 1.51 -15.46
N TRP A 280 -25.08 2.63 -16.19
CA TRP A 280 -25.95 3.76 -15.83
C TRP A 280 -26.64 4.38 -17.03
N LYS A 281 -27.86 4.89 -16.83
CA LYS A 281 -28.58 5.67 -17.85
C LYS A 281 -27.76 6.94 -18.13
N ASN A 282 -27.29 7.09 -19.37
CA ASN A 282 -26.44 8.18 -19.89
C ASN A 282 -24.91 8.00 -19.70
N HIS A 283 -24.44 6.82 -19.26
CA HIS A 283 -23.00 6.54 -19.31
C HIS A 283 -22.55 6.34 -20.75
N ARG A 284 -21.65 7.20 -21.24
CA ARG A 284 -21.00 7.04 -22.54
C ARG A 284 -19.55 6.61 -22.28
N PRO A 285 -19.19 5.34 -22.50
CA PRO A 285 -17.84 4.87 -22.26
C PRO A 285 -16.88 5.36 -23.35
N TRP A 286 -15.60 5.47 -22.99
CA TRP A 286 -14.53 5.58 -23.96
C TRP A 286 -14.49 4.34 -24.86
N PRO A 287 -13.96 4.45 -26.09
CA PRO A 287 -13.89 3.30 -26.98
C PRO A 287 -13.01 2.19 -26.38
N ALA A 288 -13.53 0.96 -26.33
CA ALA A 288 -12.77 -0.23 -25.96
C ALA A 288 -13.19 -1.44 -26.79
N LEU A 289 -12.40 -2.52 -26.72
CA LEU A 289 -12.75 -3.84 -27.22
C LEU A 289 -13.49 -4.62 -26.12
N GLY A 290 -14.73 -5.08 -26.38
CA GLY A 290 -15.50 -5.82 -25.39
C GLY A 290 -15.68 -5.03 -24.08
N ARG A 291 -15.36 -5.65 -22.95
CA ARG A 291 -15.36 -4.96 -21.64
C ARG A 291 -14.16 -4.07 -21.42
N GLY A 292 -13.22 -3.97 -22.35
CA GLY A 292 -11.96 -3.26 -22.20
C GLY A 292 -10.99 -4.01 -21.29
N TYR A 293 -9.86 -3.39 -21.00
CA TYR A 293 -8.76 -3.93 -20.21
C TYR A 293 -8.44 -3.02 -19.03
N ASN A 294 -8.09 -3.61 -17.89
CA ASN A 294 -7.66 -2.85 -16.72
C ASN A 294 -6.14 -2.60 -16.75
N THR A 295 -5.71 -1.38 -16.45
CA THR A 295 -4.29 -0.96 -16.50
C THR A 295 -3.56 -1.04 -15.16
N GLY A 296 -4.12 -1.74 -14.16
CA GLY A 296 -3.43 -1.94 -12.87
C GLY A 296 -2.33 -2.98 -12.88
N VAL A 297 -2.34 -3.87 -13.87
CA VAL A 297 -1.25 -4.81 -14.15
C VAL A 297 -1.04 -4.82 -15.67
N ILE A 298 0.13 -4.37 -16.11
CA ILE A 298 0.48 -4.29 -17.54
C ILE A 298 1.83 -4.96 -17.78
N LEU A 299 1.90 -5.84 -18.76
CA LEU A 299 3.17 -6.28 -19.33
C LEU A 299 3.49 -5.46 -20.56
N LEU A 300 4.61 -4.73 -20.56
CA LEU A 300 5.04 -3.89 -21.68
C LEU A 300 6.30 -4.44 -22.33
N LEU A 301 6.28 -4.69 -23.64
CA LEU A 301 7.48 -4.84 -24.46
C LEU A 301 7.92 -3.47 -24.97
N LEU A 302 8.75 -2.78 -24.18
CA LEU A 302 9.18 -1.40 -24.41
C LEU A 302 9.94 -1.24 -25.72
N ASP A 303 10.84 -2.16 -26.07
CA ASP A 303 11.64 -2.07 -27.29
C ASP A 303 10.74 -2.07 -28.54
N LYS A 304 9.74 -2.96 -28.58
CA LYS A 304 8.76 -3.05 -29.66
C LYS A 304 7.81 -1.86 -29.66
N LEU A 305 7.31 -1.43 -28.50
CA LEU A 305 6.46 -0.24 -28.38
C LEU A 305 7.16 1.02 -28.92
N ARG A 306 8.46 1.20 -28.61
CA ARG A 306 9.27 2.29 -29.16
C ARG A 306 9.38 2.21 -30.68
N LYS A 307 9.68 1.02 -31.24
CA LYS A 307 9.74 0.78 -32.70
C LYS A 307 8.40 1.07 -33.39
N MET A 308 7.29 0.78 -32.72
CA MET A 308 5.92 1.04 -33.21
C MET A 308 5.45 2.49 -32.99
N LYS A 309 6.32 3.37 -32.46
CA LYS A 309 6.01 4.77 -32.14
C LYS A 309 4.79 4.89 -31.22
N TRP A 310 4.77 4.09 -30.14
CA TRP A 310 3.70 4.09 -29.12
C TRP A 310 3.28 5.50 -28.69
N GLU A 311 4.25 6.39 -28.45
CA GLU A 311 3.98 7.77 -28.04
C GLU A 311 3.08 8.51 -29.04
N GLN A 312 3.45 8.47 -30.32
CA GLN A 312 2.68 9.09 -31.39
C GLN A 312 1.29 8.44 -31.49
N MET A 313 1.22 7.11 -31.36
CA MET A 313 -0.01 6.35 -31.46
C MET A 313 -1.04 6.78 -30.41
N TRP A 314 -0.66 6.77 -29.12
CA TRP A 314 -1.61 7.12 -28.06
C TRP A 314 -1.96 8.61 -28.07
N ARG A 315 -1.03 9.50 -28.42
CA ARG A 315 -1.29 10.95 -28.53
C ARG A 315 -2.36 11.23 -29.57
N LEU A 316 -2.20 10.71 -30.79
CA LEU A 316 -3.17 10.88 -31.89
C LEU A 316 -4.53 10.26 -31.55
N THR A 317 -4.56 9.12 -30.85
CA THR A 317 -5.82 8.53 -30.39
C THR A 317 -6.49 9.41 -29.34
N ALA A 318 -5.75 9.89 -28.34
CA ALA A 318 -6.29 10.74 -27.28
C ALA A 318 -6.86 12.05 -27.85
N GLU A 319 -6.13 12.75 -28.73
CA GLU A 319 -6.60 13.96 -29.40
C GLU A 319 -7.92 13.72 -30.15
N ARG A 320 -8.00 12.62 -30.90
CA ARG A 320 -9.19 12.25 -31.68
C ARG A 320 -10.40 12.00 -30.78
N GLU A 321 -10.24 11.16 -29.74
CA GLU A 321 -11.36 10.77 -28.89
C GLU A 321 -11.83 11.93 -27.99
N LEU A 322 -10.91 12.81 -27.54
CA LEU A 322 -11.23 13.98 -26.73
C LEU A 322 -12.16 14.97 -27.44
N MET A 323 -12.16 15.04 -28.77
CA MET A 323 -13.13 15.85 -29.53
C MET A 323 -14.58 15.48 -29.22
N SER A 324 -14.85 14.23 -28.83
CA SER A 324 -16.20 13.74 -28.54
C SER A 324 -16.45 13.41 -27.07
N MET A 325 -15.41 12.97 -26.35
CA MET A 325 -15.51 12.51 -24.95
C MET A 325 -15.28 13.62 -23.92
N LEU A 326 -14.65 14.75 -24.33
CA LEU A 326 -14.26 15.91 -23.52
C LEU A 326 -13.20 15.66 -22.44
N SER A 327 -13.20 14.49 -21.79
CA SER A 327 -12.26 14.13 -20.73
C SER A 327 -12.15 12.62 -20.55
N THR A 328 -11.00 12.14 -20.09
CA THR A 328 -10.86 10.78 -19.57
C THR A 328 -11.59 10.64 -18.22
N SER A 329 -12.12 9.45 -17.97
CA SER A 329 -12.77 9.08 -16.69
C SER A 329 -11.92 8.11 -15.89
N LEU A 330 -11.25 7.17 -16.58
CA LEU A 330 -10.32 6.19 -16.02
C LEU A 330 -8.88 6.47 -16.48
N ALA A 331 -8.51 7.74 -16.63
CA ALA A 331 -7.17 8.21 -16.96
C ALA A 331 -6.51 7.46 -18.13
N ASP A 332 -5.32 6.89 -17.92
CA ASP A 332 -4.57 6.13 -18.92
C ASP A 332 -5.37 4.95 -19.48
N GLN A 333 -6.17 4.28 -18.64
CA GLN A 333 -6.96 3.10 -19.02
C GLN A 333 -7.87 3.39 -20.22
N ASP A 334 -8.49 4.57 -20.26
CA ASP A 334 -9.37 4.97 -21.37
C ASP A 334 -8.58 5.11 -22.68
N ILE A 335 -7.37 5.68 -22.62
CA ILE A 335 -6.52 5.89 -23.80
C ILE A 335 -5.91 4.56 -24.27
N PHE A 336 -5.42 3.72 -23.36
CA PHE A 336 -4.98 2.35 -23.70
C PHE A 336 -6.07 1.58 -24.42
N ASN A 337 -7.30 1.59 -23.88
CA ASN A 337 -8.43 0.88 -24.49
C ASN A 337 -8.81 1.44 -25.86
N ALA A 338 -8.77 2.76 -26.05
CA ALA A 338 -9.05 3.38 -27.34
C ALA A 338 -8.02 3.00 -28.40
N VAL A 339 -6.73 2.95 -28.04
CA VAL A 339 -5.66 2.48 -28.92
C VAL A 339 -5.85 1.00 -29.27
N ILE A 340 -6.15 0.16 -28.27
CA ILE A 340 -6.38 -1.28 -28.43
C ILE A 340 -7.59 -1.56 -29.32
N LYS A 341 -8.67 -0.77 -29.20
CA LYS A 341 -9.84 -0.92 -30.07
C LYS A 341 -9.48 -0.75 -31.55
N GLN A 342 -8.55 0.15 -31.87
CA GLN A 342 -8.06 0.38 -33.23
C GLN A 342 -7.00 -0.66 -33.64
N ASN A 343 -6.31 -1.28 -32.68
CA ASN A 343 -5.17 -2.17 -32.90
C ASN A 343 -5.25 -3.43 -32.00
N PRO A 344 -6.26 -4.30 -32.18
CA PRO A 344 -6.50 -5.41 -31.24
C PRO A 344 -5.37 -6.45 -31.22
N PHE A 345 -4.59 -6.55 -32.30
CA PHE A 345 -3.44 -7.46 -32.41
C PHE A 345 -2.27 -7.13 -31.48
N LEU A 346 -2.26 -5.94 -30.84
CA LEU A 346 -1.23 -5.54 -29.88
C LEU A 346 -1.32 -6.31 -28.55
N VAL A 347 -2.46 -6.92 -28.25
CA VAL A 347 -2.74 -7.44 -26.91
C VAL A 347 -2.56 -8.95 -26.83
N HIS A 348 -1.81 -9.38 -25.83
CA HIS A 348 -1.87 -10.70 -25.25
C HIS A 348 -2.79 -10.66 -24.02
N GLN A 349 -3.99 -11.24 -24.14
CA GLN A 349 -4.93 -11.25 -23.02
C GLN A 349 -4.44 -12.19 -21.91
N LEU A 350 -4.22 -11.62 -20.73
CA LEU A 350 -3.84 -12.35 -19.53
C LEU A 350 -5.06 -13.05 -18.90
N PRO A 351 -4.89 -14.26 -18.34
CA PRO A 351 -5.89 -14.85 -17.46
C PRO A 351 -6.25 -13.94 -16.29
N CYS A 352 -7.51 -13.90 -15.90
CA CYS A 352 -7.98 -12.86 -15.00
C CYS A 352 -7.52 -12.98 -13.53
N PHE A 353 -6.98 -14.13 -13.12
CA PHE A 353 -6.31 -14.29 -11.82
C PHE A 353 -5.01 -13.47 -11.68
N TRP A 354 -4.45 -12.96 -12.78
CA TRP A 354 -3.31 -12.03 -12.77
C TRP A 354 -3.70 -10.58 -12.49
N ASN A 355 -4.99 -10.28 -12.33
CA ASN A 355 -5.49 -8.96 -11.92
C ASN A 355 -6.97 -9.11 -11.50
N VAL A 356 -7.20 -9.71 -10.32
CA VAL A 356 -8.54 -9.89 -9.74
C VAL A 356 -9.02 -8.54 -9.19
N GLN A 357 -10.00 -7.93 -9.85
CA GLN A 357 -10.39 -6.54 -9.65
C GLN A 357 -11.49 -6.43 -8.60
N LEU A 358 -11.18 -5.85 -7.45
CA LEU A 358 -12.12 -5.65 -6.33
C LEU A 358 -12.74 -4.24 -6.40
N SER A 359 -13.79 -4.12 -7.20
CA SER A 359 -14.59 -2.89 -7.36
C SER A 359 -16.08 -3.12 -7.12
N ASP A 360 -16.85 -2.03 -7.09
CA ASP A 360 -18.31 -2.13 -7.16
C ASP A 360 -18.70 -2.72 -8.53
N HIS A 361 -19.69 -3.62 -8.57
CA HIS A 361 -20.17 -4.27 -9.81
C HIS A 361 -19.12 -5.08 -10.58
N THR A 362 -18.04 -5.50 -9.94
CA THR A 362 -17.07 -6.45 -10.51
C THR A 362 -17.63 -7.87 -10.54
N ARG A 363 -17.12 -8.70 -11.45
CA ARG A 363 -17.41 -10.14 -11.58
C ARG A 363 -16.20 -10.99 -11.16
N SER A 364 -15.45 -10.51 -10.17
CA SER A 364 -14.17 -11.08 -9.72
C SER A 364 -14.24 -12.56 -9.31
N GLU A 365 -15.38 -13.02 -8.81
CA GLU A 365 -15.65 -14.40 -8.41
C GLU A 365 -15.58 -15.41 -9.57
N GLN A 366 -15.57 -14.94 -10.82
CA GLN A 366 -15.41 -15.79 -12.00
C GLN A 366 -13.94 -16.10 -12.29
N CYS A 367 -13.00 -15.45 -11.60
CA CYS A 367 -11.56 -15.55 -11.88
C CYS A 367 -10.81 -16.60 -11.07
N TYR A 368 -11.45 -17.17 -10.05
CA TYR A 368 -10.87 -18.17 -9.18
C TYR A 368 -11.97 -19.14 -8.75
N ARG A 369 -11.63 -20.43 -8.64
CA ARG A 369 -12.53 -21.41 -8.02
C ARG A 369 -12.14 -21.59 -6.57
N ASP A 370 -10.83 -21.70 -6.35
CA ASP A 370 -10.21 -21.84 -5.04
C ASP A 370 -9.22 -20.71 -4.76
N VAL A 371 -8.92 -20.50 -3.49
CA VAL A 371 -7.99 -19.47 -3.03
C VAL A 371 -6.59 -19.65 -3.64
N SER A 372 -6.17 -20.88 -3.90
CA SER A 372 -4.88 -21.20 -4.54
C SER A 372 -4.76 -20.71 -5.99
N ASP A 373 -5.88 -20.39 -6.65
CA ASP A 373 -5.87 -19.86 -8.02
C ASP A 373 -5.51 -18.36 -8.06
N LEU A 374 -5.62 -17.67 -6.93
CA LEU A 374 -5.39 -16.23 -6.84
C LEU A 374 -3.89 -15.91 -6.93
N LYS A 375 -3.53 -15.07 -7.91
CA LYS A 375 -2.14 -14.63 -8.08
C LYS A 375 -1.94 -13.17 -7.74
N VAL A 376 -2.83 -12.31 -8.22
CA VAL A 376 -2.74 -10.85 -8.02
C VAL A 376 -4.12 -10.27 -7.75
N ILE A 377 -4.23 -9.56 -6.64
CA ILE A 377 -5.46 -8.90 -6.17
C ILE A 377 -5.30 -7.40 -6.36
N HIS A 378 -6.31 -6.75 -6.95
CA HIS A 378 -6.31 -5.32 -7.24
C HIS A 378 -7.44 -4.61 -6.51
N TRP A 379 -7.08 -3.72 -5.58
CA TRP A 379 -8.00 -2.95 -4.75
C TRP A 379 -8.52 -1.68 -5.45
N ASN A 380 -8.98 -1.83 -6.70
CA ASN A 380 -9.31 -0.70 -7.58
C ASN A 380 -10.55 0.12 -7.18
N SER A 381 -11.36 -0.34 -6.22
CA SER A 381 -12.44 0.48 -5.66
C SER A 381 -11.89 1.71 -4.90
N PRO A 382 -12.54 2.89 -5.01
CA PRO A 382 -12.30 4.00 -4.08
C PRO A 382 -12.57 3.62 -2.61
N LYS A 383 -13.43 2.64 -2.36
CA LYS A 383 -13.74 2.13 -1.02
C LYS A 383 -12.65 1.22 -0.45
N LYS A 384 -11.69 0.78 -1.27
CA LYS A 384 -10.58 -0.13 -0.91
C LYS A 384 -11.11 -1.34 -0.12
N LEU A 385 -10.61 -1.57 1.10
CA LEU A 385 -11.02 -2.66 1.99
C LEU A 385 -12.51 -2.66 2.38
N ARG A 386 -13.24 -1.56 2.16
CA ARG A 386 -14.66 -1.44 2.47
C ARG A 386 -15.57 -1.89 1.32
N VAL A 387 -15.01 -2.30 0.18
CA VAL A 387 -15.79 -2.84 -0.94
C VAL A 387 -16.46 -4.15 -0.52
N LYS A 388 -17.75 -4.30 -0.83
CA LYS A 388 -18.48 -5.54 -0.58
C LYS A 388 -18.15 -6.53 -1.68
N ASN A 389 -17.67 -7.71 -1.31
CA ASN A 389 -17.48 -8.83 -2.21
C ASN A 389 -17.73 -10.14 -1.46
N LYS A 390 -17.93 -11.24 -2.19
CA LYS A 390 -18.32 -12.53 -1.60
C LYS A 390 -17.27 -13.11 -0.64
N HIS A 391 -15.98 -12.85 -0.91
CA HIS A 391 -14.84 -13.38 -0.15
C HIS A 391 -14.09 -12.26 0.59
N VAL A 392 -14.84 -11.27 1.10
CA VAL A 392 -14.26 -10.02 1.60
C VAL A 392 -13.31 -10.22 2.77
N GLU A 393 -13.61 -11.16 3.68
CA GLU A 393 -12.76 -11.47 4.83
C GLU A 393 -11.43 -12.04 4.38
N PHE A 394 -11.44 -12.99 3.42
CA PHE A 394 -10.22 -13.57 2.88
C PHE A 394 -9.31 -12.50 2.26
N PHE A 395 -9.84 -11.67 1.35
CA PHE A 395 -9.04 -10.63 0.72
C PHE A 395 -8.52 -9.61 1.72
N ARG A 396 -9.36 -9.19 2.68
CA ARG A 396 -8.94 -8.23 3.71
C ARG A 396 -7.84 -8.82 4.59
N ASN A 397 -7.96 -10.08 4.99
CA ASN A 397 -6.93 -10.74 5.79
C ASN A 397 -5.61 -10.87 5.02
N LEU A 398 -5.65 -11.19 3.73
CA LEU A 398 -4.46 -11.22 2.88
C LEU A 398 -3.77 -9.85 2.80
N TYR A 399 -4.54 -8.78 2.56
CA TYR A 399 -3.99 -7.42 2.53
C TYR A 399 -3.43 -7.00 3.89
N LEU A 400 -4.19 -7.23 4.98
CA LEU A 400 -3.77 -6.89 6.34
C LEU A 400 -2.52 -7.65 6.75
N THR A 401 -2.36 -8.91 6.30
CA THR A 401 -1.14 -9.69 6.51
C THR A 401 0.07 -8.92 6.03
N PHE A 402 0.08 -8.46 4.76
CA PHE A 402 1.22 -7.72 4.23
C PHE A 402 1.33 -6.28 4.74
N LEU A 403 0.20 -5.65 5.08
CA LEU A 403 0.19 -4.32 5.68
C LEU A 403 0.95 -4.34 7.03
N GLU A 404 0.66 -5.34 7.87
CA GLU A 404 1.20 -5.49 9.23
C GLU A 404 2.46 -6.35 9.30
N TYR A 405 2.82 -7.05 8.21
CA TYR A 405 4.04 -7.86 8.13
C TYR A 405 5.28 -7.03 8.46
N ASP A 406 6.15 -7.56 9.33
CA ASP A 406 7.41 -6.90 9.67
C ASP A 406 8.33 -6.86 8.44
N GLY A 407 8.54 -5.65 7.92
CA GLY A 407 9.38 -5.45 6.74
C GLY A 407 10.85 -5.81 6.98
N ASN A 408 11.35 -5.76 8.21
CA ASN A 408 12.76 -6.09 8.51
C ASN A 408 13.06 -7.57 8.23
N LEU A 409 12.07 -8.46 8.31
CA LEU A 409 12.20 -9.88 7.94
C LEU A 409 12.56 -10.07 6.45
N LEU A 410 12.30 -9.07 5.60
CA LEU A 410 12.60 -9.11 4.16
C LEU A 410 14.05 -8.70 3.84
N ARG A 411 14.85 -8.34 4.85
CA ARG A 411 16.30 -8.09 4.72
C ARG A 411 17.12 -9.35 4.59
N ARG A 412 16.54 -10.51 4.91
CA ARG A 412 17.24 -11.79 4.79
C ARG A 412 17.46 -12.11 3.32
N GLU A 413 18.69 -12.50 2.98
CA GLU A 413 18.99 -13.03 1.66
C GLU A 413 18.30 -14.39 1.48
N LEU A 414 17.47 -14.51 0.44
CA LEU A 414 16.66 -15.71 0.17
C LEU A 414 17.27 -16.58 -0.95
N PHE A 415 18.08 -15.99 -1.82
CA PHE A 415 18.72 -16.66 -2.95
C PHE A 415 20.03 -15.94 -3.31
N GLY A 416 21.09 -16.70 -3.55
CA GLY A 416 22.38 -16.16 -3.97
C GLY A 416 22.40 -15.83 -5.46
N CYS A 417 22.57 -14.54 -5.77
CA CYS A 417 22.86 -13.98 -7.09
C CYS A 417 23.89 -12.85 -6.93
N PRO A 418 24.90 -12.73 -7.81
CA PRO A 418 25.92 -11.68 -7.68
C PRO A 418 25.28 -10.29 -7.72
N SER A 419 25.48 -9.46 -6.69
CA SER A 419 24.90 -8.12 -6.62
C SER A 419 25.95 -7.05 -6.28
N GLU A 420 25.84 -5.86 -6.87
CA GLU A 420 26.72 -4.71 -6.52
C GLU A 420 26.53 -4.27 -5.05
N THR A 421 25.38 -4.56 -4.45
CA THR A 421 25.06 -4.32 -3.03
C THR A 421 25.81 -5.26 -2.07
N ASP A 422 26.47 -6.31 -2.57
CA ASP A 422 27.15 -7.31 -1.73
C ASP A 422 28.34 -6.72 -0.97
N VAL A 423 29.02 -5.70 -1.52
CA VAL A 423 30.25 -5.14 -0.89
C VAL A 423 29.97 -4.46 0.46
N ASN A 424 28.86 -3.74 0.59
CA ASN A 424 28.49 -3.09 1.85
C ASN A 424 27.98 -4.12 2.88
N ASN A 425 27.29 -5.16 2.41
CA ASN A 425 26.78 -6.23 3.26
C ASN A 425 27.92 -7.11 3.77
N GLU A 426 28.92 -7.44 2.93
CA GLU A 426 30.13 -8.15 3.32
C GLU A 426 30.92 -7.41 4.40
N ASN A 427 31.07 -6.09 4.26
CA ASN A 427 31.78 -5.29 5.27
C ASN A 427 31.02 -5.23 6.60
N LEU A 428 29.69 -5.09 6.56
CA LEU A 428 28.83 -5.13 7.75
C LEU A 428 28.90 -6.50 8.43
N GLN A 429 28.81 -7.58 7.64
CA GLN A 429 28.84 -8.95 8.13
C GLN A 429 30.20 -9.29 8.74
N LYS A 430 31.28 -8.79 8.13
CA LYS A 430 32.63 -8.83 8.72
C LYS A 430 32.67 -8.11 10.07
N GLN A 431 32.22 -6.86 10.14
CA GLN A 431 32.17 -6.09 11.39
C GLN A 431 31.33 -6.76 12.49
N LEU A 432 30.21 -7.41 12.13
CA LEU A 432 29.38 -8.15 13.06
C LEU A 432 30.06 -9.43 13.55
N SER A 433 30.77 -10.15 12.68
CA SER A 433 31.53 -11.36 13.04
C SER A 433 32.77 -11.08 13.90
N GLU A 434 33.27 -9.84 13.86
CA GLU A 434 34.38 -9.37 14.71
C GLU A 434 33.90 -9.01 16.13
N LEU A 435 32.58 -8.99 16.41
CA LEU A 435 32.06 -8.74 17.74
C LEU A 435 32.17 -9.98 18.62
N ASP A 436 32.77 -9.81 19.80
CA ASP A 436 32.83 -10.83 20.83
C ASP A 436 31.44 -11.01 21.49
N GLU A 437 30.82 -12.18 21.29
CA GLU A 437 29.50 -12.51 21.84
C GLU A 437 29.51 -12.61 23.37
N ASP A 438 30.67 -12.89 23.98
CA ASP A 438 30.82 -12.97 25.44
C ASP A 438 31.00 -11.56 26.09
N ASP A 439 31.08 -10.50 25.27
CA ASP A 439 31.21 -9.14 25.76
C ASP A 439 29.90 -8.66 26.41
N LEU A 440 29.97 -8.19 27.66
CA LEU A 440 28.83 -7.63 28.39
C LEU A 440 28.12 -6.46 27.67
N CYS A 441 28.83 -5.75 26.80
CA CYS A 441 28.34 -4.65 25.97
C CYS A 441 28.12 -5.07 24.50
N TYR A 442 28.12 -6.37 24.19
CA TYR A 442 27.87 -6.92 22.84
C TYR A 442 26.62 -6.32 22.21
N GLU A 443 25.51 -6.35 22.95
CA GLU A 443 24.21 -5.83 22.52
C GLU A 443 24.30 -4.34 22.12
N PHE A 444 24.95 -3.49 22.91
CA PHE A 444 25.16 -2.07 22.55
C PHE A 444 26.06 -1.88 21.34
N ARG A 445 27.09 -2.72 21.16
CA ARG A 445 27.97 -2.65 19.99
C ARG A 445 27.25 -3.11 18.73
N ARG A 446 26.37 -4.13 18.82
CA ARG A 446 25.54 -4.58 17.72
C ARG A 446 24.55 -3.49 17.27
N GLU A 447 23.94 -2.79 18.22
CA GLU A 447 23.02 -1.67 17.92
C GLU A 447 23.69 -0.54 17.14
N ARG A 448 25.00 -0.31 17.30
CA ARG A 448 25.76 0.69 16.51
C ARG A 448 25.66 0.45 15.01
N PHE A 449 25.56 -0.81 14.61
CA PHE A 449 25.50 -1.23 13.21
C PHE A 449 24.07 -1.38 12.69
N THR A 450 23.07 -1.24 13.57
CA THR A 450 21.66 -1.41 13.20
C THR A 450 21.17 -0.19 12.43
N VAL A 451 20.70 -0.42 11.21
CA VAL A 451 20.08 0.60 10.38
C VAL A 451 18.58 0.42 10.47
N HIS A 452 17.91 1.33 11.18
CA HIS A 452 16.46 1.26 11.30
C HIS A 452 15.78 1.71 10.01
N ARG A 453 14.90 0.85 9.48
CA ARG A 453 14.04 1.20 8.36
C ARG A 453 13.21 2.42 8.74
N THR A 454 13.19 3.43 7.87
CA THR A 454 12.58 4.73 8.18
C THR A 454 11.64 5.16 7.06
N HIS A 455 10.39 5.46 7.41
CA HIS A 455 9.40 6.07 6.52
C HIS A 455 9.16 7.53 6.94
N LEU A 456 9.63 8.47 6.14
CA LEU A 456 9.43 9.90 6.38
C LEU A 456 8.01 10.33 6.04
N TYR A 457 7.50 11.36 6.70
CA TYR A 457 6.20 11.99 6.40
C TYR A 457 5.06 10.98 6.14
N PHE A 458 4.81 10.12 7.13
CA PHE A 458 3.83 9.04 7.06
C PHE A 458 2.39 9.54 6.91
N LEU A 459 2.13 10.76 7.38
CA LEU A 459 0.92 11.55 7.13
C LEU A 459 1.26 12.79 6.30
N HIS A 460 0.24 13.42 5.76
CA HIS A 460 0.39 14.62 4.94
C HIS A 460 1.03 15.75 5.73
N TYR A 461 2.10 16.32 5.17
CA TYR A 461 2.81 17.46 5.72
C TYR A 461 2.77 18.65 4.75
N GLU A 462 2.39 19.80 5.26
CA GLU A 462 2.33 21.06 4.54
C GLU A 462 2.60 22.19 5.54
N TYR A 463 3.63 22.98 5.25
CA TYR A 463 4.06 24.10 6.07
C TYR A 463 4.49 25.23 5.15
N GLU A 464 3.93 26.41 5.39
CA GLU A 464 4.29 27.65 4.71
C GLU A 464 5.15 28.48 5.67
N PRO A 465 6.42 28.79 5.31
CA PRO A 465 7.28 29.60 6.16
C PRO A 465 6.75 31.00 6.38
N ALA A 466 6.85 31.50 7.61
CA ALA A 466 6.53 32.88 7.89
C ALA A 466 7.45 33.87 7.14
N PRO A 467 6.94 35.05 6.71
CA PRO A 467 7.72 36.01 5.92
C PRO A 467 8.97 36.56 6.63
N ASP A 468 8.94 36.60 7.96
CA ASP A 468 10.03 37.07 8.82
C ASP A 468 11.05 35.97 9.15
N ASN A 469 10.78 34.71 8.76
CA ASN A 469 11.67 33.56 8.94
C ASN A 469 12.09 33.36 10.42
N THR A 470 11.18 33.63 11.34
CA THR A 470 11.37 33.50 12.80
C THR A 470 10.75 32.23 13.37
N ASP A 471 10.06 31.44 12.54
CA ASP A 471 9.36 30.24 12.98
C ASP A 471 10.30 29.24 13.68
N VAL A 472 9.74 28.55 14.66
CA VAL A 472 10.43 27.54 15.46
C VAL A 472 9.74 26.19 15.28
N THR A 473 10.47 25.13 14.94
CA THR A 473 9.91 23.77 14.88
C THR A 473 10.06 23.08 16.22
N LEU A 474 8.96 22.57 16.80
CA LEU A 474 9.05 21.66 17.95
C LEU A 474 9.55 20.30 17.47
N VAL A 475 10.60 19.80 18.12
CA VAL A 475 11.20 18.50 17.80
C VAL A 475 11.00 17.57 18.98
N ALA A 476 10.38 16.42 18.74
CA ALA A 476 10.22 15.39 19.76
C ALA A 476 10.24 13.98 19.15
N GLN A 477 10.27 12.99 20.00
CA GLN A 477 10.25 11.57 19.63
C GLN A 477 9.38 10.79 20.61
N LEU A 478 8.73 9.72 20.15
CA LEU A 478 7.82 8.94 20.96
C LEU A 478 7.62 7.50 20.46
N SER A 479 7.11 6.65 21.35
CA SER A 479 6.56 5.32 21.07
C SER A 479 5.04 5.30 21.28
N MET A 480 4.40 4.15 20.99
CA MET A 480 2.95 3.99 21.11
C MET A 480 2.38 4.34 22.49
N ASP A 481 3.10 4.06 23.57
CA ASP A 481 2.67 4.28 24.96
C ASP A 481 2.60 5.76 25.36
N ARG A 482 3.08 6.66 24.49
CA ARG A 482 3.02 8.12 24.67
C ARG A 482 2.16 8.83 23.65
N LEU A 483 1.41 8.11 22.80
CA LEU A 483 0.56 8.72 21.76
C LEU A 483 -0.45 9.73 22.29
N GLN A 484 -0.98 9.52 23.50
CA GLN A 484 -1.92 10.43 24.14
C GLN A 484 -1.39 11.86 24.32
N MET A 485 -0.07 12.05 24.39
CA MET A 485 0.55 13.37 24.54
C MET A 485 0.47 14.20 23.25
N LEU A 486 0.37 13.53 22.09
CA LEU A 486 0.46 14.15 20.79
C LEU A 486 -0.64 15.18 20.56
N GLU A 487 -1.89 14.82 20.88
CA GLU A 487 -3.02 15.75 20.72
C GLU A 487 -2.88 16.98 21.63
N ALA A 488 -2.39 16.80 22.86
CA ALA A 488 -2.18 17.90 23.79
C ALA A 488 -1.07 18.83 23.29
N ILE A 489 0.07 18.30 22.83
CA ILE A 489 1.17 19.09 22.26
C ILE A 489 0.67 19.87 21.04
N CYS A 490 -0.08 19.23 20.15
CA CYS A 490 -0.71 19.87 19.01
C CYS A 490 -1.79 20.92 19.37
N LYS A 491 -2.29 20.99 20.61
CA LYS A 491 -3.14 22.10 21.05
C LYS A 491 -2.34 23.26 21.63
N HIS A 492 -1.18 22.96 22.22
CA HIS A 492 -0.34 23.92 22.91
C HIS A 492 0.74 24.57 22.02
N TRP A 493 1.11 23.91 20.93
CA TRP A 493 2.13 24.40 19.99
C TRP A 493 1.53 24.63 18.60
N GLU A 494 1.23 25.88 18.24
CA GLU A 494 0.60 26.21 16.96
C GLU A 494 1.55 26.07 15.76
N GLY A 495 2.84 26.29 15.99
CA GLY A 495 3.91 26.20 14.98
C GLY A 495 4.17 24.80 14.40
N PRO A 496 5.14 24.68 13.48
CA PRO A 496 5.52 23.41 12.89
C PRO A 496 6.08 22.44 13.93
N ILE A 497 5.88 21.14 13.70
CA ILE A 497 6.38 20.06 14.55
C ILE A 497 7.06 19.00 13.69
N SER A 498 8.21 18.47 14.11
CA SER A 498 8.81 17.26 13.55
C SER A 498 8.92 16.17 14.61
N LEU A 499 8.33 15.00 14.33
CA LEU A 499 8.20 13.88 15.26
C LEU A 499 8.77 12.60 14.67
N ALA A 500 9.65 11.94 15.42
CA ALA A 500 10.06 10.56 15.14
C ALA A 500 9.26 9.58 16.00
N LEU A 501 8.56 8.64 15.38
CA LEU A 501 7.75 7.62 16.04
C LEU A 501 8.42 6.25 15.91
N TYR A 502 8.74 5.61 17.03
CA TYR A 502 9.36 4.28 17.06
C TYR A 502 8.30 3.17 17.13
N LEU A 503 7.89 2.65 15.98
CA LEU A 503 6.70 1.79 15.83
C LEU A 503 7.00 0.51 15.03
N SER A 504 6.31 -0.59 15.32
CA SER A 504 6.22 -1.72 14.38
C SER A 504 5.33 -1.39 13.18
N ASP A 505 5.32 -2.20 12.12
CA ASP A 505 4.39 -2.01 11.00
C ASP A 505 2.93 -2.05 11.45
N ALA A 506 2.58 -2.96 12.36
CA ALA A 506 1.24 -3.05 12.93
C ALA A 506 0.88 -1.80 13.76
N GLU A 507 1.81 -1.33 14.60
CA GLU A 507 1.63 -0.11 15.38
C GLU A 507 1.53 1.13 14.50
N ALA A 508 2.25 1.21 13.38
CA ALA A 508 2.12 2.31 12.42
C ALA A 508 0.69 2.38 11.82
N GLN A 509 0.02 1.23 11.63
CA GLN A 509 -1.39 1.21 11.22
C GLN A 509 -2.33 1.62 12.35
N GLN A 510 -2.03 1.23 13.58
CA GLN A 510 -2.79 1.71 14.75
C GLN A 510 -2.66 3.22 14.90
N PHE A 511 -1.45 3.76 14.73
CA PHE A 511 -1.19 5.21 14.71
C PHE A 511 -1.96 5.91 13.59
N LEU A 512 -1.97 5.37 12.37
CA LEU A 512 -2.75 5.94 11.27
C LEU A 512 -4.24 6.04 11.62
N ARG A 513 -4.82 4.98 12.22
CA ARG A 513 -6.21 4.98 12.67
C ARG A 513 -6.45 5.98 13.80
N TYR A 514 -5.53 6.08 14.75
CA TYR A 514 -5.59 7.06 15.84
C TYR A 514 -5.58 8.50 15.31
N ALA A 515 -4.63 8.83 14.44
CA ALA A 515 -4.51 10.17 13.85
C ALA A 515 -5.74 10.52 12.98
N GLN A 516 -6.29 9.57 12.23
CA GLN A 516 -7.51 9.76 11.44
C GLN A 516 -8.77 9.92 12.31
N GLY A 517 -8.78 9.38 13.52
CA GLY A 517 -9.88 9.48 14.48
C GLY A 517 -9.83 10.73 15.36
N SER A 518 -8.69 11.43 15.43
CA SER A 518 -8.53 12.68 16.20
C SER A 518 -8.83 13.88 15.32
N GLU A 519 -9.80 14.72 15.72
CA GLU A 519 -10.14 15.97 15.02
C GLU A 519 -8.96 16.94 14.95
N VAL A 520 -8.08 16.93 15.96
CA VAL A 520 -6.93 17.83 16.02
C VAL A 520 -5.87 17.39 15.03
N LEU A 521 -5.47 16.11 15.08
CA LEU A 521 -4.40 15.60 14.23
C LEU A 521 -4.80 15.54 12.76
N LEU A 522 -6.06 15.23 12.47
CA LEU A 522 -6.59 15.19 11.11
C LEU A 522 -6.55 16.56 10.42
N ASN A 523 -6.77 17.64 11.19
CA ASN A 523 -6.83 19.00 10.66
C ASN A 523 -5.46 19.71 10.65
N ARG A 524 -4.46 19.19 11.38
CA ARG A 524 -3.12 19.78 11.43
C ARG A 524 -2.19 19.19 10.36
N ARG A 525 -1.75 20.04 9.43
CA ARG A 525 -0.84 19.66 8.34
C ARG A 525 0.62 20.06 8.58
N ASN A 526 0.90 20.93 9.54
CA ASN A 526 2.26 21.37 9.86
C ASN A 526 3.00 20.42 10.82
N VAL A 527 2.62 19.14 10.87
CA VAL A 527 3.25 18.13 11.72
C VAL A 527 3.87 17.04 10.85
N GLY A 528 5.21 16.94 10.86
CA GLY A 528 5.97 15.92 10.16
C GLY A 528 6.05 14.65 11.01
N TYR A 529 5.40 13.58 10.57
CA TYR A 529 5.43 12.28 11.25
C TYR A 529 6.41 11.33 10.54
N HIS A 530 7.53 10.99 11.18
CA HIS A 530 8.55 10.11 10.65
C HIS A 530 8.51 8.77 11.40
N ILE A 531 8.15 7.67 10.75
CA ILE A 531 8.16 6.35 11.39
C ILE A 531 9.55 5.75 11.28
N VAL A 532 10.14 5.42 12.42
CA VAL A 532 11.34 4.60 12.52
C VAL A 532 10.90 3.23 13.00
N TYR A 533 11.06 2.22 12.15
CA TYR A 533 10.51 0.90 12.44
C TYR A 533 11.30 0.21 13.55
N LYS A 534 10.57 -0.45 14.46
CA LYS A 534 11.14 -1.23 15.56
C LYS A 534 12.08 -2.30 15.04
N GLU A 535 13.26 -2.36 15.64
CA GLU A 535 14.33 -3.31 15.38
C GLU A 535 15.28 -3.25 16.57
N GLY A 536 15.91 -4.38 16.92
CA GLY A 536 16.79 -4.44 18.08
C GLY A 536 16.06 -4.53 19.42
N GLN A 537 16.81 -4.47 20.51
CA GLN A 537 16.28 -4.63 21.87
C GLN A 537 16.07 -3.29 22.59
N PHE A 538 16.68 -2.21 22.09
CA PHE A 538 16.72 -0.94 22.79
C PHE A 538 15.88 0.12 22.09
N TYR A 539 15.51 1.14 22.88
CA TYR A 539 14.88 2.35 22.36
C TYR A 539 15.96 3.33 21.86
N PRO A 540 16.09 3.58 20.55
CA PRO A 540 17.23 4.30 19.99
C PRO A 540 17.02 5.82 20.06
N VAL A 541 16.96 6.39 21.27
CA VAL A 541 16.56 7.79 21.54
C VAL A 541 17.32 8.83 20.70
N ASN A 542 18.64 8.67 20.57
CA ASN A 542 19.47 9.61 19.81
C ASN A 542 19.21 9.52 18.30
N LEU A 543 18.99 8.30 17.78
CA LEU A 543 18.63 8.11 16.38
C LEU A 543 17.30 8.77 16.07
N LEU A 544 16.27 8.53 16.90
CA LEU A 544 14.94 9.10 16.73
C LEU A 544 15.01 10.63 16.74
N ARG A 545 15.73 11.20 17.72
CA ARG A 545 15.97 12.64 17.80
C ARG A 545 16.62 13.17 16.52
N ASN A 546 17.66 12.50 16.01
CA ASN A 546 18.36 12.91 14.80
C ASN A 546 17.46 12.83 13.55
N VAL A 547 16.59 11.81 13.45
CA VAL A 547 15.61 11.69 12.36
C VAL A 547 14.67 12.89 12.36
N ALA A 548 14.13 13.27 13.52
CA ALA A 548 13.25 14.44 13.62
C ALA A 548 14.01 15.76 13.34
N MET A 549 15.18 15.97 13.96
CA MET A 549 16.00 17.17 13.74
C MET A 549 16.39 17.38 12.27
N LYS A 550 16.72 16.30 11.54
CA LYS A 550 17.12 16.36 10.13
C LYS A 550 16.00 16.89 9.21
N HIS A 551 14.75 16.82 9.64
CA HIS A 551 13.58 17.21 8.87
C HIS A 551 12.92 18.49 9.39
N VAL A 552 13.66 19.28 10.19
CA VAL A 552 13.29 20.65 10.55
C VAL A 552 13.48 21.55 9.33
N SER A 553 12.43 22.26 8.94
CA SER A 553 12.44 23.21 7.82
C SER A 553 12.57 24.67 8.26
N THR A 554 12.57 24.95 9.57
CA THR A 554 12.68 26.29 10.14
C THR A 554 14.11 26.63 10.57
N PRO A 555 14.48 27.91 10.71
CA PRO A 555 15.82 28.30 11.18
C PRO A 555 16.12 27.90 12.63
N TYR A 556 15.08 27.84 13.46
CA TYR A 556 15.19 27.48 14.87
C TYR A 556 14.39 26.21 15.19
N MET A 557 14.82 25.46 16.19
CA MET A 557 14.10 24.31 16.70
C MET A 557 14.02 24.35 18.22
N PHE A 558 12.89 23.89 18.75
CA PHE A 558 12.67 23.69 20.17
C PHE A 558 12.61 22.20 20.46
N LEU A 559 13.72 21.65 20.95
CA LEU A 559 13.83 20.23 21.30
C LEU A 559 13.17 19.99 22.66
N SER A 560 12.20 19.08 22.70
CA SER A 560 11.46 18.72 23.92
C SER A 560 11.28 17.21 24.02
N ASP A 561 11.34 16.66 25.24
CA ASP A 561 10.80 15.33 25.47
C ASP A 561 9.27 15.36 25.34
N ILE A 562 8.69 14.26 24.88
CA ILE A 562 7.25 14.15 24.61
C ILE A 562 6.38 14.29 25.88
N ASP A 563 6.98 14.07 27.05
CA ASP A 563 6.29 14.17 28.34
C ASP A 563 6.13 15.62 28.82
N PHE A 564 6.81 16.59 28.17
CA PHE A 564 6.63 18.01 28.48
C PHE A 564 5.57 18.65 27.59
N LEU A 565 4.62 19.32 28.24
CA LEU A 565 3.59 20.09 27.56
C LEU A 565 3.98 21.58 27.56
N PRO A 566 4.21 22.21 26.39
CA PRO A 566 4.47 23.64 26.30
C PRO A 566 3.34 24.45 26.93
N MET A 567 3.64 25.61 27.53
CA MET A 567 2.58 26.54 27.90
C MET A 567 1.93 27.13 26.64
N TYR A 568 0.64 27.48 26.72
CA TYR A 568 -0.03 28.19 25.63
C TYR A 568 0.70 29.49 25.30
N GLY A 569 0.86 29.77 24.00
CA GLY A 569 1.55 30.95 23.50
C GLY A 569 3.09 30.87 23.55
N LEU A 570 3.69 29.73 23.96
CA LEU A 570 5.15 29.58 23.96
C LEU A 570 5.74 29.74 22.55
N TYR A 571 5.07 29.21 21.53
CA TYR A 571 5.50 29.35 20.14
C TYR A 571 5.68 30.83 19.74
N GLU A 572 4.64 31.65 19.95
CA GLU A 572 4.66 33.10 19.67
C GLU A 572 5.62 33.88 20.57
N SER A 573 6.02 33.33 21.70
CA SER A 573 7.00 33.96 22.59
C SER A 573 8.46 33.67 22.18
N LEU A 574 8.68 32.57 21.45
CA LEU A 574 9.99 32.17 20.95
C LEU A 574 10.27 32.70 19.54
N ARG A 575 9.21 32.90 18.77
CA ARG A 575 9.20 33.57 17.47
C ARG A 575 9.42 35.08 17.65
#